data_AF-A0A1J4VRC6-F1
#
_entry.id   AF-A0A1J4VRC6-F1
#
_cell.length_a   1.000
_cell.length_b   1.000
_cell.length_c   1.000
_cell.angle_alpha   90.00
_cell.angle_beta   90.00
_cell.angle_gamma   90.00
#
_symmetry.space_group_name_H-M   'P 1'
#
loop_
_entity.id
_entity.type
_entity.pdbx_description
1 polymer ?
#
loop_
_entity_poly.entity_id
_entity_poly.type
_entity_poly.pdbx_seq_one_letter_code
_entity_poly.pdbx_strand_id
1 'polypeptide(L)'
;MRLVKEHFSRAKQIVLVLTMTACVVFLSQQPGRCVTDEIHPLAGTAIGITSNETPPVKNIRPRPFGNKPFGIFSVYTDYGAHDSHYTPSGKMGDYWDITPDEQCTTRPHSGVTCIKITYTNRASQKARWAGLYWQDPKSNWGDIPGGYDLTGAKKLTFWVRGEHGGERIDQFKIGGMSGKYGDSDWAVTTAVVLTPEWQQVTIDLEGKDLSVICGGFCCSLNLDWNRTGATFYLDDIRFE
;
A
#
# COMPACT_ATOMS: atom_id res chain seq x y z
N MET A 1 -13.59 69.45 -10.57
CA MET A 1 -12.14 69.69 -10.75
C MET A 1 -11.48 69.66 -9.39
N ARG A 2 -10.60 68.67 -9.16
CA ARG A 2 -9.51 68.60 -8.15
C ARG A 2 -9.94 68.58 -6.66
N LEU A 3 -9.72 67.46 -5.95
CA LEU A 3 -8.46 67.04 -5.26
C LEU A 3 -8.14 67.97 -4.08
N VAL A 4 -7.67 67.58 -2.90
CA VAL A 4 -7.42 66.32 -2.16
C VAL A 4 -6.83 66.76 -0.81
N LYS A 5 -6.66 65.81 0.13
CA LYS A 5 -5.82 65.80 1.37
C LYS A 5 -6.64 65.82 2.65
N GLU A 6 -6.35 65.03 3.68
CA GLU A 6 -5.33 64.02 3.96
C GLU A 6 -5.84 63.34 5.25
N HIS A 7 -5.98 62.01 5.29
CA HIS A 7 -6.00 61.29 6.56
C HIS A 7 -5.24 59.97 6.40
N PHE A 8 -4.18 59.88 7.19
CA PHE A 8 -3.19 58.82 7.23
C PHE A 8 -3.65 57.68 8.15
N SER A 9 -3.17 56.47 7.82
CA SER A 9 -2.81 55.40 8.76
C SER A 9 -3.91 54.41 9.18
N ARG A 10 -3.92 53.23 8.52
CA ARG A 10 -3.68 51.88 9.09
C ARG A 10 -4.36 50.80 8.26
N ALA A 11 -3.66 50.26 7.27
CA ALA A 11 -3.96 48.95 6.68
C ALA A 11 -2.68 48.39 6.04
N LYS A 12 -2.05 47.42 6.73
CA LYS A 12 -1.17 46.36 6.19
C LYS A 12 -0.33 45.78 7.34
N GLN A 13 -0.73 44.61 7.83
CA GLN A 13 0.14 43.50 8.26
C GLN A 13 -0.75 42.40 8.85
N ILE A 14 -1.16 41.46 8.01
CA ILE A 14 -1.57 40.12 8.45
C ILE A 14 -0.51 39.20 7.83
N VAL A 15 0.49 38.88 8.64
CA VAL A 15 1.44 37.81 8.38
C VAL A 15 0.77 36.55 8.92
N LEU A 16 0.18 35.74 8.03
CA LEU A 16 -0.29 34.40 8.37
C LEU A 16 0.87 33.44 8.10
N VAL A 17 1.59 33.09 9.17
CA VAL A 17 2.58 32.03 9.18
C VAL A 17 1.83 30.70 9.11
N LEU A 18 1.86 30.04 7.95
CA LEU A 18 1.44 28.65 7.76
C LEU A 18 2.50 27.73 8.37
N THR A 19 2.32 27.33 9.62
CA THR A 19 3.07 26.20 10.18
C THR A 19 2.39 24.90 9.74
N MET A 20 3.09 24.12 8.92
CA MET A 20 2.85 22.70 8.76
C MET A 20 3.02 22.00 10.11
N THR A 21 1.98 21.34 10.59
CA THR A 21 2.10 20.38 11.68
C THR A 21 1.47 19.07 11.24
N ALA A 22 2.30 18.04 11.31
CA ALA A 22 2.11 16.68 10.86
C ALA A 22 0.86 15.99 11.47
N CYS A 23 0.20 15.19 10.64
CA CYS A 23 -0.63 14.08 11.09
C CYS A 23 0.25 13.08 11.85
N VAL A 24 0.19 13.15 13.18
CA VAL A 24 0.77 12.16 14.07
C VAL A 24 -0.14 10.93 14.06
N VAL A 25 0.49 9.81 13.73
CA VAL A 25 0.01 8.43 13.82
C VAL A 25 -0.61 8.16 15.20
N PHE A 26 -1.90 7.84 15.24
CA PHE A 26 -2.54 7.22 16.40
C PHE A 26 -2.57 5.70 16.19
N LEU A 27 -1.60 5.00 16.76
CA LEU A 27 -1.67 3.55 17.00
C LEU A 27 -2.18 3.35 18.43
N SER A 28 -3.38 2.78 18.56
CA SER A 28 -3.95 2.40 19.85
C SER A 28 -3.23 1.15 20.38
N GLN A 29 -2.58 1.30 21.53
CA GLN A 29 -2.14 0.18 22.36
C GLN A 29 -3.33 -0.36 23.18
N GLN A 30 -3.54 -1.68 23.16
CA GLN A 30 -4.29 -2.41 24.17
C GLN A 30 -3.46 -3.64 24.57
N PRO A 31 -2.95 -3.74 25.82
CA PRO A 31 -2.24 -4.93 26.28
C PRO A 31 -3.24 -5.97 26.81
N GLY A 32 -3.39 -7.09 26.10
CA GLY A 32 -4.10 -8.27 26.58
C GLY A 32 -3.23 -9.07 27.56
N ARG A 33 -3.72 -9.24 28.79
CA ARG A 33 -3.19 -10.12 29.84
C ARG A 33 -3.09 -11.57 29.36
N CYS A 34 -1.92 -12.19 29.48
CA CYS A 34 -1.81 -13.64 29.55
C CYS A 34 -1.96 -14.09 31.00
N VAL A 35 -2.98 -14.90 31.27
CA VAL A 35 -3.16 -15.64 32.51
C VAL A 35 -2.16 -16.80 32.51
N THR A 36 -1.39 -16.94 33.59
CA THR A 36 -0.51 -18.07 33.85
C THR A 36 -1.32 -19.19 34.50
N ASP A 37 -1.52 -20.30 33.79
CA ASP A 37 -1.93 -21.56 34.42
C ASP A 37 -0.67 -22.36 34.76
N GLU A 38 -0.56 -22.67 36.05
CA GLU A 38 0.44 -23.53 36.66
C GLU A 38 0.28 -24.98 36.17
N ILE A 39 1.40 -25.65 35.86
CA ILE A 39 1.43 -27.10 35.70
C ILE A 39 2.59 -27.65 36.56
N HIS A 40 2.22 -28.37 37.62
CA HIS A 40 3.15 -29.15 38.45
C HIS A 40 3.59 -30.45 37.75
N PRO A 41 4.78 -31.00 38.05
CA PRO A 41 5.46 -31.99 37.22
C PRO A 41 5.08 -33.43 37.58
N LEU A 42 5.03 -34.31 36.57
CA LEU A 42 5.09 -35.76 36.76
C LEU A 42 6.38 -36.31 36.15
N ALA A 43 7.11 -37.04 36.98
CA ALA A 43 8.39 -37.67 36.71
C ALA A 43 8.30 -38.76 35.63
N GLY A 44 9.34 -38.87 34.80
CA GLY A 44 9.46 -39.95 33.83
C GLY A 44 10.78 -39.94 33.06
N THR A 45 11.76 -40.66 33.61
CA THR A 45 12.84 -41.41 32.93
C THR A 45 13.77 -40.68 31.96
N ALA A 46 15.02 -40.49 32.43
CA ALA A 46 16.17 -40.10 31.64
C ALA A 46 16.54 -41.17 30.59
N ILE A 47 16.65 -40.75 29.32
CA ILE A 47 17.35 -41.48 28.26
C ILE A 47 18.37 -40.51 27.65
N GLY A 48 19.61 -40.99 27.53
CA GLY A 48 20.80 -40.20 27.26
C GLY A 48 20.74 -39.34 25.99
N ILE A 49 21.14 -38.09 26.16
CA ILE A 49 21.36 -37.12 25.09
C ILE A 49 22.75 -37.41 24.51
N THR A 50 22.80 -37.96 23.29
CA THR A 50 23.97 -37.76 22.43
C THR A 50 23.74 -36.43 21.69
N SER A 51 24.53 -35.42 22.03
CA SER A 51 24.56 -34.14 21.34
C SER A 51 25.00 -34.33 19.89
N ASN A 52 24.04 -34.44 18.97
CA ASN A 52 24.33 -34.13 17.58
C ASN A 52 24.43 -32.60 17.49
N GLU A 53 25.67 -32.11 17.45
CA GLU A 53 25.96 -30.71 17.14
C GLU A 53 25.29 -30.35 15.82
N THR A 54 24.28 -29.48 15.88
CA THR A 54 23.75 -28.82 14.69
C THR A 54 24.89 -28.01 14.09
N PRO A 55 25.30 -28.23 12.83
CA PRO A 55 26.35 -27.42 12.23
C PRO A 55 25.92 -25.96 12.26
N PRO A 56 26.86 -25.01 12.45
CA PRO A 56 26.53 -23.60 12.54
C PRO A 56 25.74 -23.20 11.29
N VAL A 57 24.62 -22.51 11.49
CA VAL A 57 23.89 -21.83 10.41
C VAL A 57 24.90 -20.90 9.75
N LYS A 58 25.50 -21.35 8.65
CA LYS A 58 26.29 -20.47 7.78
C LYS A 58 25.35 -19.34 7.44
N ASN A 59 25.75 -18.11 7.75
CA ASN A 59 25.14 -16.91 7.20
C ASN A 59 25.12 -17.07 5.68
N ILE A 60 23.99 -17.54 5.14
CA ILE A 60 23.73 -17.54 3.71
C ILE A 60 23.45 -16.07 3.41
N ARG A 61 24.52 -15.30 3.24
CA ARG A 61 24.41 -14.05 2.49
C ARG A 61 23.76 -14.45 1.16
N PRO A 62 22.68 -13.77 0.72
CA PRO A 62 22.19 -13.96 -0.63
C PRO A 62 23.38 -13.87 -1.58
N ARG A 63 23.54 -14.89 -2.44
CA ARG A 63 24.54 -14.82 -3.49
C ARG A 63 24.29 -13.51 -4.24
N PRO A 64 25.32 -12.69 -4.54
CA PRO A 64 25.11 -11.52 -5.38
C PRO A 64 24.44 -12.03 -6.65
N PHE A 65 23.19 -11.62 -6.86
CA PHE A 65 22.50 -11.86 -8.11
C PHE A 65 23.40 -11.26 -9.18
N GLY A 66 24.03 -12.12 -9.97
CA GLY A 66 24.82 -11.67 -11.11
C GLY A 66 23.95 -10.75 -11.97
N ASN A 67 24.56 -9.72 -12.55
CA ASN A 67 24.00 -8.60 -13.32
C ASN A 67 23.00 -8.98 -14.44
N LYS A 68 21.94 -9.73 -14.13
CA LYS A 68 20.83 -9.97 -15.03
C LYS A 68 19.87 -8.79 -14.86
N PRO A 69 19.47 -8.12 -15.95
CA PRO A 69 18.46 -7.08 -15.85
C PRO A 69 17.18 -7.66 -15.25
N PHE A 70 16.53 -6.89 -14.39
CA PHE A 70 15.23 -7.24 -13.83
C PHE A 70 14.24 -7.42 -14.98
N GLY A 71 13.44 -8.48 -14.92
CA GLY A 71 12.37 -8.74 -15.88
C GLY A 71 11.06 -8.14 -15.37
N ILE A 72 10.10 -7.89 -16.25
CA ILE A 72 8.79 -7.40 -15.84
C ILE A 72 8.15 -8.39 -14.85
N PHE A 73 7.61 -7.84 -13.76
CA PHE A 73 6.81 -8.59 -12.79
C PHE A 73 5.46 -7.90 -12.60
N SER A 74 4.38 -8.53 -13.05
CA SER A 74 3.03 -7.93 -13.04
C SER A 74 2.27 -8.25 -11.76
N VAL A 75 1.63 -7.22 -11.19
CA VAL A 75 0.56 -7.37 -10.21
C VAL A 75 -0.77 -7.62 -10.94
N TYR A 76 -1.00 -6.91 -12.05
CA TYR A 76 -2.18 -7.11 -12.88
C TYR A 76 -1.86 -6.85 -14.35
N THR A 77 -2.19 -7.82 -15.20
CA THR A 77 -2.17 -7.69 -16.67
C THR A 77 -3.59 -7.76 -17.24
N ASP A 78 -4.34 -8.80 -16.88
CA ASP A 78 -5.74 -9.04 -17.26
C ASP A 78 -6.33 -10.04 -16.24
N TYR A 79 -7.66 -10.12 -16.13
CA TYR A 79 -8.29 -11.13 -15.31
C TYR A 79 -7.97 -12.54 -15.80
N GLY A 80 -7.41 -13.37 -14.91
CA GLY A 80 -7.01 -14.74 -15.23
C GLY A 80 -5.68 -14.85 -15.98
N ALA A 81 -4.97 -13.74 -16.21
CA ALA A 81 -3.63 -13.79 -16.77
C ALA A 81 -2.68 -14.52 -15.81
N HIS A 82 -1.90 -15.46 -16.34
CA HIS A 82 -1.04 -16.34 -15.53
C HIS A 82 0.19 -15.61 -14.97
N ASP A 83 0.51 -14.43 -15.49
CA ASP A 83 1.59 -13.55 -15.05
C ASP A 83 1.16 -12.49 -14.02
N SER A 84 -0.14 -12.42 -13.68
CA SER A 84 -0.63 -11.56 -12.59
C SER A 84 -0.34 -12.19 -11.22
N HIS A 85 0.33 -11.44 -10.35
CA HIS A 85 0.67 -11.86 -8.99
C HIS A 85 -0.10 -11.05 -7.94
N TYR A 86 -0.11 -11.53 -6.70
CA TYR A 86 -0.85 -10.95 -5.57
C TYR A 86 -2.38 -11.06 -5.70
N THR A 87 -3.10 -10.77 -4.62
CA THR A 87 -4.57 -10.80 -4.57
C THR A 87 -5.12 -9.57 -3.83
N PRO A 88 -6.15 -8.86 -4.33
CA PRO A 88 -6.73 -7.68 -3.67
C PRO A 88 -7.55 -8.05 -2.43
N SER A 89 -6.88 -8.48 -1.37
CA SER A 89 -7.51 -8.97 -0.14
C SER A 89 -7.38 -8.00 1.04
N GLY A 90 -6.44 -7.07 0.98
CA GLY A 90 -6.04 -6.27 2.14
C GLY A 90 -6.88 -5.01 2.28
N LYS A 91 -8.17 -5.15 2.59
CA LYS A 91 -9.05 -4.00 2.82
C LYS A 91 -8.75 -3.34 4.17
N MET A 92 -8.71 -2.02 4.20
CA MET A 92 -8.41 -1.20 5.37
C MET A 92 -9.41 -0.04 5.53
N GLY A 93 -9.47 0.52 6.74
CA GLY A 93 -10.33 1.67 7.05
C GLY A 93 -11.81 1.29 6.99
N ASP A 94 -12.59 2.06 6.23
CA ASP A 94 -13.96 1.74 5.87
C ASP A 94 -13.99 0.58 4.83
N TYR A 95 -13.50 -0.60 5.22
CA TYR A 95 -13.36 -1.80 4.38
C TYR A 95 -14.68 -2.32 3.76
N TRP A 96 -15.84 -1.98 4.32
CA TRP A 96 -17.14 -2.27 3.68
C TRP A 96 -17.45 -1.32 2.51
N ASP A 97 -16.74 -0.20 2.43
CA ASP A 97 -17.03 0.85 1.47
C ASP A 97 -16.11 0.82 0.24
N ILE A 98 -15.07 -0.02 0.22
CA ILE A 98 -14.18 -0.21 -0.93
C ILE A 98 -14.34 -1.61 -1.54
N THR A 99 -14.60 -1.65 -2.85
CA THR A 99 -14.86 -2.91 -3.58
C THR A 99 -14.07 -2.93 -4.89
N PRO A 100 -13.16 -3.92 -5.06
CA PRO A 100 -12.54 -4.20 -6.34
C PRO A 100 -13.40 -5.11 -7.21
N ASP A 101 -13.33 -4.88 -8.52
CA ASP A 101 -13.81 -5.75 -9.58
C ASP A 101 -12.70 -5.87 -10.64
N GLU A 102 -11.96 -6.97 -10.61
CA GLU A 102 -10.83 -7.24 -11.52
C GLU A 102 -11.28 -7.67 -12.92
N GLN A 103 -12.58 -7.91 -13.13
CA GLN A 103 -13.17 -8.41 -14.38
C GLN A 103 -13.80 -7.29 -15.22
N CYS A 104 -13.52 -6.02 -14.89
CA CYS A 104 -14.21 -4.90 -15.51
C CYS A 104 -13.79 -4.73 -16.98
N THR A 105 -14.73 -4.87 -17.91
CA THR A 105 -14.49 -4.70 -19.36
C THR A 105 -14.72 -3.26 -19.84
N THR A 106 -14.94 -2.31 -18.92
CA THR A 106 -15.27 -0.93 -19.28
C THR A 106 -14.01 -0.16 -19.64
N ARG A 107 -13.76 -0.02 -20.95
CA ARG A 107 -12.64 0.77 -21.50
C ARG A 107 -11.30 0.44 -20.82
N PRO A 108 -10.85 -0.83 -20.84
CA PRO A 108 -9.53 -1.17 -20.32
C PRO A 108 -8.45 -0.39 -21.08
N HIS A 109 -7.30 -0.18 -20.45
CA HIS A 109 -6.17 0.48 -21.10
C HIS A 109 -5.51 -0.47 -22.12
N SER A 110 -5.28 -1.71 -21.69
CA SER A 110 -4.74 -2.80 -22.50
C SER A 110 -5.65 -4.03 -22.39
N GLY A 111 -5.48 -5.02 -23.26
CA GLY A 111 -6.16 -6.30 -23.08
C GLY A 111 -7.69 -6.23 -23.17
N VAL A 112 -8.37 -7.00 -22.32
CA VAL A 112 -9.84 -7.16 -22.33
C VAL A 112 -10.52 -6.74 -21.03
N THR A 113 -9.77 -6.68 -19.94
CA THR A 113 -10.24 -6.32 -18.61
C THR A 113 -9.32 -5.31 -17.94
N CYS A 114 -9.89 -4.54 -17.03
CA CYS A 114 -9.17 -3.67 -16.11
C CYS A 114 -9.77 -3.85 -14.72
N ILE A 115 -9.10 -3.29 -13.71
CA ILE A 115 -9.61 -3.30 -12.34
C ILE A 115 -10.49 -2.06 -12.16
N LYS A 116 -11.74 -2.25 -11.74
CA LYS A 116 -12.60 -1.17 -11.25
C LYS A 116 -12.59 -1.16 -9.72
N ILE A 117 -12.29 -0.01 -9.12
CA ILE A 117 -12.44 0.22 -7.68
C ILE A 117 -13.62 1.15 -7.44
N THR A 118 -14.54 0.72 -6.58
CA THR A 118 -15.67 1.54 -6.12
C THR A 118 -15.49 1.86 -4.64
N TYR A 119 -15.48 3.14 -4.30
CA TYR A 119 -15.50 3.66 -2.93
C TYR A 119 -16.81 4.40 -2.65
N THR A 120 -17.56 3.95 -1.65
CA THR A 120 -18.83 4.59 -1.24
C THR A 120 -18.62 5.55 -0.06
N ASN A 121 -19.45 6.58 0.03
CA ASN A 121 -19.33 7.63 1.05
C ASN A 121 -20.01 7.29 2.39
N ARG A 122 -20.19 6.01 2.71
CA ARG A 122 -20.98 5.59 3.89
C ARG A 122 -20.24 5.80 5.21
N ALA A 123 -18.91 5.78 5.18
CA ALA A 123 -18.06 5.77 6.35
C ALA A 123 -18.49 4.65 7.32
N SER A 124 -18.67 3.43 6.79
CA SER A 124 -19.29 2.31 7.49
C SER A 124 -18.53 1.89 8.76
N GLN A 125 -17.23 2.19 8.87
CA GLN A 125 -16.40 1.92 10.05
C GLN A 125 -16.06 3.21 10.82
N LYS A 126 -16.62 4.35 10.41
CA LYS A 126 -16.35 5.70 10.94
C LYS A 126 -14.90 6.15 10.73
N ALA A 127 -14.14 5.50 9.84
CA ALA A 127 -12.75 5.86 9.56
C ALA A 127 -12.65 7.08 8.64
N ARG A 128 -13.63 7.26 7.75
CA ARG A 128 -13.66 8.30 6.70
C ARG A 128 -12.56 8.16 5.65
N TRP A 129 -11.97 6.97 5.55
CA TRP A 129 -10.99 6.60 4.53
C TRP A 129 -11.06 5.09 4.32
N ALA A 130 -10.70 4.64 3.13
CA ALA A 130 -10.56 3.22 2.83
C ALA A 130 -9.31 2.97 2.01
N GLY A 131 -8.77 1.76 2.12
CA GLY A 131 -7.65 1.32 1.30
C GLY A 131 -7.76 -0.15 0.95
N LEU A 132 -7.00 -0.55 -0.08
CA LEU A 132 -6.95 -1.89 -0.59
C LEU A 132 -5.50 -2.24 -0.96
N TYR A 133 -4.98 -3.30 -0.33
CA TYR A 133 -3.73 -3.93 -0.73
C TYR A 133 -3.97 -5.17 -1.61
N TRP A 134 -3.11 -5.33 -2.61
CA TRP A 134 -2.80 -6.58 -3.27
C TRP A 134 -1.71 -7.29 -2.46
N GLN A 135 -2.02 -8.47 -1.95
CA GLN A 135 -1.21 -9.18 -0.96
C GLN A 135 -0.82 -10.59 -1.43
N ASP A 136 0.34 -11.04 -0.97
CA ASP A 136 0.82 -12.41 -1.14
C ASP A 136 1.39 -13.00 0.18
N PRO A 137 0.88 -14.16 0.61
CA PRO A 137 -0.38 -14.75 0.19
C PRO A 137 -1.58 -13.84 0.53
N LYS A 138 -2.77 -14.24 0.09
CA LYS A 138 -4.03 -13.57 0.43
C LYS A 138 -4.13 -13.28 1.93
N SER A 139 -4.50 -12.05 2.28
CA SER A 139 -4.67 -11.56 3.65
C SER A 139 -3.40 -11.54 4.51
N ASN A 140 -2.22 -11.59 3.89
CA ASN A 140 -0.95 -11.47 4.61
C ASN A 140 -0.70 -10.02 5.05
N TRP A 141 -0.59 -9.76 6.35
CA TRP A 141 -0.22 -8.47 6.94
C TRP A 141 1.24 -8.46 7.47
N GLY A 142 2.05 -9.39 7.00
CA GLY A 142 3.42 -9.65 7.45
C GLY A 142 3.51 -10.66 8.60
N ASP A 143 2.40 -11.27 9.03
CA ASP A 143 2.39 -12.24 10.13
C ASP A 143 2.68 -13.67 9.67
N ILE A 144 2.61 -13.92 8.36
CA ILE A 144 2.87 -15.22 7.75
C ILE A 144 3.91 -15.10 6.63
N PRO A 145 4.71 -16.17 6.39
CA PRO A 145 5.65 -16.19 5.27
C PRO A 145 4.95 -16.00 3.93
N GLY A 146 5.61 -15.31 3.00
CA GLY A 146 5.09 -15.03 1.66
C GLY A 146 5.82 -13.88 1.00
N GLY A 147 5.23 -13.37 -0.08
CA GLY A 147 5.80 -12.28 -0.85
C GLY A 147 6.86 -12.73 -1.85
N TYR A 148 7.30 -11.77 -2.64
CA TYR A 148 8.21 -12.00 -3.76
C TYR A 148 9.54 -11.25 -3.54
N ASP A 149 10.61 -11.84 -4.07
CA ASP A 149 11.88 -11.15 -4.25
C ASP A 149 11.82 -10.36 -5.56
N LEU A 150 11.73 -9.03 -5.42
CA LEU A 150 11.67 -8.07 -6.52
C LEU A 150 13.00 -7.29 -6.64
N THR A 151 14.09 -7.86 -6.11
CA THR A 151 15.42 -7.25 -6.18
C THR A 151 15.80 -6.94 -7.62
N GLY A 152 16.14 -5.68 -7.88
CA GLY A 152 16.53 -5.20 -9.20
C GLY A 152 15.47 -4.32 -9.86
N ALA A 153 14.21 -4.40 -9.44
CA ALA A 153 13.18 -3.46 -9.88
C ALA A 153 13.57 -2.03 -9.47
N LYS A 154 13.42 -1.10 -10.40
CA LYS A 154 13.73 0.33 -10.22
C LYS A 154 12.49 1.19 -10.18
N LYS A 155 11.36 0.67 -10.65
CA LYS A 155 10.07 1.37 -10.60
C LYS A 155 8.92 0.39 -10.57
N LEU A 156 7.78 0.88 -10.10
CA LEU A 156 6.48 0.29 -10.39
C LEU A 156 5.68 1.28 -11.25
N THR A 157 5.11 0.81 -12.36
CA THR A 157 4.24 1.61 -13.23
C THR A 157 2.86 1.00 -13.33
N PHE A 158 1.86 1.85 -13.56
CA PHE A 158 0.47 1.45 -13.77
C PHE A 158 -0.30 2.57 -14.46
N TRP A 159 -1.42 2.21 -15.07
CA TRP A 159 -2.37 3.17 -15.62
C TRP A 159 -3.54 3.35 -14.66
N VAL A 160 -4.00 4.58 -14.54
CA VAL A 160 -5.16 4.92 -13.72
C VAL A 160 -6.04 5.94 -14.43
N ARG A 161 -7.36 5.83 -14.25
CA ARG A 161 -8.33 6.87 -14.65
C ARG A 161 -9.51 6.93 -13.68
N GLY A 162 -10.13 8.10 -13.59
CA GLY A 162 -11.41 8.30 -12.91
C GLY A 162 -12.59 7.86 -13.78
N GLU A 163 -13.76 7.75 -13.17
CA GLU A 163 -15.03 7.56 -13.90
C GLU A 163 -15.51 8.89 -14.50
N HIS A 164 -15.40 9.98 -13.74
CA HIS A 164 -15.87 11.30 -14.13
C HIS A 164 -14.76 12.36 -14.16
N GLY A 165 -13.61 12.08 -13.55
CA GLY A 165 -12.56 13.06 -13.32
C GLY A 165 -12.79 13.85 -12.03
N GLY A 166 -11.70 14.26 -11.39
CA GLY A 166 -11.72 14.94 -10.10
C GLY A 166 -11.73 14.01 -8.88
N GLU A 167 -11.90 12.70 -9.07
CA GLU A 167 -11.63 11.72 -8.01
C GLU A 167 -10.19 11.88 -7.53
N ARG A 168 -9.97 11.77 -6.22
CA ARG A 168 -8.66 12.00 -5.62
C ARG A 168 -8.21 10.79 -4.83
N ILE A 169 -7.07 10.23 -5.22
CA ILE A 169 -6.41 9.13 -4.54
C ILE A 169 -5.36 9.73 -3.61
N ASP A 170 -5.34 9.30 -2.35
CA ASP A 170 -4.42 9.84 -1.33
C ASP A 170 -3.00 9.40 -1.59
N GLN A 171 -2.86 8.12 -1.94
CA GLN A 171 -1.58 7.51 -2.25
C GLN A 171 -1.79 6.18 -2.97
N PHE A 172 -0.81 5.86 -3.82
CA PHE A 172 -0.49 4.50 -4.21
C PHE A 172 0.78 4.08 -3.50
N LYS A 173 0.88 2.81 -3.11
CA LYS A 173 1.98 2.31 -2.28
C LYS A 173 2.39 0.89 -2.65
N ILE A 174 3.65 0.56 -2.43
CA ILE A 174 4.17 -0.81 -2.35
C ILE A 174 4.78 -1.04 -0.98
N GLY A 175 4.78 -2.28 -0.53
CA GLY A 175 5.36 -2.76 0.70
C GLY A 175 4.77 -2.13 1.98
N GLY A 176 5.55 -2.15 3.05
CA GLY A 176 5.27 -1.45 4.31
C GLY A 176 4.42 -2.22 5.32
N MET A 177 4.29 -3.54 5.15
CA MET A 177 3.82 -4.45 6.20
C MET A 177 4.91 -4.69 7.23
N SER A 178 4.58 -4.63 8.51
CA SER A 178 5.56 -4.60 9.60
C SER A 178 5.56 -5.85 10.50
N GLY A 179 4.85 -6.92 10.11
CA GLY A 179 4.85 -8.17 10.86
C GLY A 179 6.20 -8.90 10.83
N LYS A 180 6.28 -10.06 11.49
CA LYS A 180 7.51 -10.88 11.56
C LYS A 180 8.13 -11.21 10.19
N TYR A 181 7.27 -11.41 9.20
CA TYR A 181 7.58 -11.68 7.80
C TYR A 181 7.12 -10.49 6.93
N GLY A 182 7.17 -9.28 7.48
CA GLY A 182 6.80 -8.05 6.80
C GLY A 182 7.72 -7.71 5.62
N ASP A 183 7.37 -6.63 4.93
CA ASP A 183 8.10 -6.17 3.76
C ASP A 183 9.48 -5.63 4.14
N SER A 184 10.46 -5.86 3.27
CA SER A 184 11.83 -5.35 3.44
C SER A 184 11.93 -3.83 3.32
N ASP A 185 11.09 -3.20 2.49
CA ASP A 185 11.00 -1.76 2.31
C ASP A 185 9.61 -1.37 1.79
N TRP A 186 9.42 -0.09 1.50
CA TRP A 186 8.19 0.47 0.94
C TRP A 186 8.47 1.74 0.13
N ALA A 187 7.55 2.06 -0.77
CA ALA A 187 7.55 3.31 -1.53
C ALA A 187 6.12 3.77 -1.76
N VAL A 188 5.91 5.08 -1.88
CA VAL A 188 4.58 5.69 -1.91
C VAL A 188 4.55 6.88 -2.85
N THR A 189 3.42 7.11 -3.52
CA THR A 189 3.17 8.34 -4.28
C THR A 189 2.67 9.45 -3.39
N THR A 190 2.74 10.69 -3.87
CA THR A 190 1.86 11.75 -3.37
C THR A 190 0.43 11.54 -3.85
N ALA A 191 -0.50 12.36 -3.36
CA ALA A 191 -1.87 12.36 -3.82
C ALA A 191 -1.97 12.60 -5.33
N VAL A 192 -2.89 11.89 -5.99
CA VAL A 192 -3.15 11.96 -7.43
C VAL A 192 -4.60 12.37 -7.66
N VAL A 193 -4.80 13.38 -8.50
CA VAL A 193 -6.14 13.76 -9.00
C VAL A 193 -6.34 13.09 -10.34
N LEU A 194 -7.48 12.41 -10.50
CA LEU A 194 -7.75 11.60 -11.68
C LEU A 194 -8.47 12.39 -12.77
N THR A 195 -8.17 12.00 -14.01
CA THR A 195 -8.88 12.42 -15.21
C THR A 195 -9.75 11.27 -15.74
N PRO A 196 -10.78 11.54 -16.57
CA PRO A 196 -11.52 10.49 -17.28
C PRO A 196 -10.65 9.64 -18.24
N GLU A 197 -9.48 10.16 -18.62
CA GLU A 197 -8.50 9.55 -19.50
C GLU A 197 -7.45 8.78 -18.70
N TRP A 198 -6.94 7.70 -19.29
CA TRP A 198 -5.83 6.93 -18.74
C TRP A 198 -4.57 7.78 -18.62
N GLN A 199 -4.02 7.83 -17.41
CA GLN A 199 -2.74 8.46 -17.10
C GLN A 199 -1.82 7.43 -16.45
N GLN A 200 -0.56 7.41 -16.87
CA GLN A 200 0.44 6.53 -16.29
C GLN A 200 1.01 7.17 -15.02
N VAL A 201 1.08 6.40 -13.95
CA VAL A 201 1.74 6.78 -12.70
C VAL A 201 2.94 5.88 -12.48
N THR A 202 4.00 6.44 -11.90
CA THR A 202 5.25 5.73 -11.58
C THR A 202 5.59 5.92 -10.10
N ILE A 203 5.93 4.82 -9.43
CA ILE A 203 6.54 4.81 -8.10
C ILE A 203 8.02 4.52 -8.30
N ASP A 204 8.88 5.42 -7.85
CA ASP A 204 10.33 5.24 -7.88
C ASP A 204 10.76 4.24 -6.80
N LEU A 205 11.51 3.22 -7.20
CA LEU A 205 12.03 2.16 -6.34
C LEU A 205 13.57 2.12 -6.34
N GLU A 206 14.24 3.12 -6.93
CA GLU A 206 15.69 3.17 -6.97
C GLU A 206 16.26 3.12 -5.54
N GLY A 207 17.20 2.20 -5.31
CA GLY A 207 17.85 2.00 -4.01
C GLY A 207 17.00 1.34 -2.91
N LYS A 208 15.77 0.92 -3.21
CA LYS A 208 14.92 0.19 -2.25
C LYS A 208 15.38 -1.25 -2.03
N ASP A 209 15.22 -1.75 -0.80
CA ASP A 209 15.36 -3.18 -0.50
C ASP A 209 14.06 -3.89 -0.83
N LEU A 210 14.05 -4.62 -1.94
CA LEU A 210 12.87 -5.35 -2.42
C LEU A 210 13.03 -6.87 -2.31
N SER A 211 13.87 -7.34 -1.38
CA SER A 211 14.13 -8.77 -1.20
C SER A 211 12.92 -9.56 -0.71
N VAL A 212 11.96 -8.92 -0.04
CA VAL A 212 10.69 -9.54 0.37
C VAL A 212 9.58 -8.50 0.30
N ILE A 213 8.66 -8.65 -0.68
CA ILE A 213 7.48 -7.80 -0.83
C ILE A 213 6.20 -8.66 -0.85
N CYS A 214 5.49 -8.70 0.27
CA CYS A 214 4.16 -9.27 0.45
C CYS A 214 3.03 -8.28 0.13
N GLY A 215 3.24 -6.97 0.30
CA GLY A 215 2.32 -5.92 -0.14
C GLY A 215 2.66 -5.38 -1.54
N GLY A 216 2.26 -6.07 -2.60
CA GLY A 216 2.69 -5.74 -3.97
C GLY A 216 2.19 -4.40 -4.50
N PHE A 217 0.97 -4.00 -4.16
CA PHE A 217 0.39 -2.73 -4.57
C PHE A 217 -0.72 -2.32 -3.62
N CYS A 218 -0.94 -1.03 -3.45
CA CYS A 218 -1.97 -0.47 -2.59
C CYS A 218 -2.50 0.83 -3.16
N CYS A 219 -3.80 1.05 -2.98
CA CYS A 219 -4.42 2.36 -3.12
C CYS A 219 -5.18 2.72 -1.84
N SER A 220 -5.22 4.01 -1.51
CA SER A 220 -6.10 4.53 -0.45
C SER A 220 -6.66 5.90 -0.81
N LEU A 221 -7.84 6.18 -0.31
CA LEU A 221 -8.57 7.43 -0.53
C LEU A 221 -9.46 7.75 0.67
N ASN A 222 -9.79 9.03 0.81
CA ASN A 222 -10.64 9.51 1.89
C ASN A 222 -11.91 10.22 1.42
N LEU A 223 -12.85 10.30 2.36
CA LEU A 223 -14.16 10.91 2.19
C LEU A 223 -14.11 12.44 2.11
N ASP A 224 -13.10 13.09 2.70
CA ASP A 224 -12.99 14.56 2.70
C ASP A 224 -12.75 15.10 1.28
N TRP A 225 -12.02 14.35 0.46
CA TRP A 225 -11.77 14.66 -0.95
C TRP A 225 -12.78 14.01 -1.90
N ASN A 226 -13.37 12.88 -1.52
CA ASN A 226 -14.35 12.14 -2.34
C ASN A 226 -15.73 12.08 -1.67
N ARG A 227 -16.35 13.25 -1.44
CA ARG A 227 -17.57 13.41 -0.61
C ARG A 227 -18.79 12.60 -1.10
N THR A 228 -18.86 12.33 -2.39
CA THR A 228 -19.93 11.56 -3.04
C THR A 228 -19.52 10.12 -3.34
N GLY A 229 -18.37 9.67 -2.82
CA GLY A 229 -17.71 8.45 -3.23
C GLY A 229 -16.81 8.69 -4.44
N ALA A 230 -16.13 7.64 -4.88
CA ALA A 230 -15.27 7.66 -6.05
C ALA A 230 -15.35 6.32 -6.77
N THR A 231 -15.28 6.35 -8.10
CA THR A 231 -15.04 5.16 -8.93
C THR A 231 -13.84 5.45 -9.79
N PHE A 232 -12.88 4.54 -9.80
CA PHE A 232 -11.68 4.67 -10.63
C PHE A 232 -11.24 3.31 -11.13
N TYR A 233 -10.35 3.33 -12.12
CA TYR A 233 -9.91 2.15 -12.84
C TYR A 233 -8.40 2.09 -12.83
N LEU A 234 -7.87 0.88 -12.75
CA LEU A 234 -6.45 0.58 -12.77
C LEU A 234 -6.18 -0.48 -13.84
N ASP A 235 -5.02 -0.40 -14.47
CA ASP A 235 -4.59 -1.37 -15.47
C ASP A 235 -3.06 -1.43 -15.59
N ASP A 236 -2.55 -2.52 -16.16
CA ASP A 236 -1.13 -2.82 -16.41
C ASP A 236 -0.20 -2.50 -15.22
N ILE A 237 -0.50 -3.01 -14.03
CA ILE A 237 0.28 -2.75 -12.81
C ILE A 237 1.51 -3.66 -12.79
N ARG A 238 2.72 -3.11 -12.86
CA ARG A 238 3.95 -3.90 -12.98
C ARG A 238 5.21 -3.24 -12.42
N PHE A 239 6.11 -4.08 -11.89
CA PHE A 239 7.48 -3.73 -11.52
C PHE A 239 8.40 -3.86 -12.73
N GLU A 240 9.38 -2.95 -12.85
CA GLU A 240 10.34 -2.83 -13.96
C GLU A 240 11.73 -2.41 -13.47
#